data_AF-A0A939UW12-F1
#
_entry.id   AF-A0A939UW12-F1
#
_cell.length_a   1.000
_cell.length_b   1.000
_cell.length_c   1.000
_cell.angle_alpha   90.00
_cell.angle_beta   90.00
_cell.angle_gamma   90.00
#
_symmetry.space_group_name_H-M   'P 1'
#
loop_
_entity.id
_entity.type
_entity.pdbx_description
1 polymer ?
#
loop_
_entity_poly.entity_id
_entity_poly.type
_entity_poly.pdbx_seq_one_letter_code
_entity_poly.pdbx_strand_id
1 'polypeptide(L)'
;MLNKITLFSLFKSINALFFVFNCKLTKKIHNFGIKSSKSANKMKEIVKSVHIILKEENELNELEQQLVTAAKEATFRSYAPYSKFCVGAAVLLENGEVITGNNQENCAYPSGLCAERTTLFYANSKYPDVPVRMLCIAARDTKGEFTNSPISPCGACRQVMLETEHRFGKPIKIMLYGTDGTYFVDSASDLLPVAFDSNSLL
;
A
#
# COMPACT_ATOMS: atom_id res chain seq x y z
N MET A 1 19.62 47.43 -24.91
CA MET A 1 20.38 47.05 -23.71
C MET A 1 19.72 47.70 -22.51
N LEU A 2 19.42 46.87 -21.49
CA LEU A 2 18.91 47.16 -20.14
C LEU A 2 17.60 47.96 -20.01
N ASN A 3 16.56 47.29 -19.51
CA ASN A 3 15.35 47.94 -19.02
C ASN A 3 14.82 47.26 -17.74
N LYS A 4 14.55 48.09 -16.74
CA LYS A 4 13.67 47.90 -15.57
C LYS A 4 14.13 47.01 -14.40
N ILE A 5 14.89 47.68 -13.55
CA ILE A 5 14.93 47.64 -12.09
C ILE A 5 13.54 47.36 -11.44
N THR A 6 13.55 46.37 -10.53
CA THR A 6 12.73 46.15 -9.32
C THR A 6 11.22 46.45 -9.35
N LEU A 7 10.42 45.37 -9.38
CA LEU A 7 9.19 45.27 -8.61
C LEU A 7 8.85 43.78 -8.35
N PHE A 8 9.80 43.04 -7.76
CA PHE A 8 9.60 41.66 -7.30
C PHE A 8 9.45 41.64 -5.77
N SER A 9 8.49 42.40 -5.29
CA SER A 9 8.04 42.35 -3.89
C SER A 9 6.56 42.74 -3.85
N LEU A 10 5.68 41.80 -4.21
CA LEU A 10 4.29 41.69 -3.72
C LEU A 10 3.59 40.49 -4.39
N PHE A 11 4.08 39.28 -4.17
CA PHE A 11 3.29 38.05 -4.41
C PHE A 11 3.47 37.10 -3.22
N LYS A 12 3.19 37.67 -2.04
CA LYS A 12 2.75 36.94 -0.84
C LYS A 12 1.31 37.39 -0.59
N SER A 13 0.44 36.41 -0.32
CA SER A 13 -0.98 36.53 0.02
C SER A 13 -1.93 36.78 -1.15
N ILE A 14 -2.64 35.72 -1.57
CA ILE A 14 -4.11 35.59 -1.69
C ILE A 14 -4.35 34.30 -2.48
N ASN A 15 -4.70 33.23 -1.77
CA ASN A 15 -5.61 32.17 -2.23
C ASN A 15 -5.89 31.27 -1.04
N ALA A 16 -6.58 31.86 -0.07
CA ALA A 16 -7.35 31.16 0.93
C ALA A 16 -8.78 31.70 0.85
N LEU A 17 -9.72 30.80 1.13
CA LEU A 17 -11.11 31.02 1.52
C LEU A 17 -12.22 30.96 0.44
N PHE A 18 -13.08 29.96 0.69
CA PHE A 18 -14.53 29.92 0.49
C PHE A 18 -15.09 29.61 -0.90
N PHE A 19 -15.13 28.31 -1.20
CA PHE A 19 -16.15 27.70 -2.03
C PHE A 19 -17.40 27.39 -1.17
N VAL A 20 -18.29 28.37 -1.00
CA VAL A 20 -19.67 28.13 -0.53
C VAL A 20 -20.61 29.02 -1.36
N PHE A 21 -21.07 28.49 -2.49
CA PHE A 21 -22.18 29.10 -3.23
C PHE A 21 -23.51 28.53 -2.67
N ASN A 22 -24.16 29.35 -1.85
CA ASN A 22 -25.53 29.15 -1.39
C ASN A 22 -26.50 29.41 -2.57
N CYS A 23 -27.10 28.35 -3.11
CA CYS A 23 -28.23 28.46 -4.03
C CYS A 23 -29.53 28.59 -3.23
N LYS A 24 -29.93 29.83 -2.93
CA LYS A 24 -31.31 30.16 -2.50
C LYS A 24 -32.19 30.29 -3.73
N LEU A 25 -32.96 29.26 -4.05
CA LEU A 25 -34.19 29.40 -4.85
C LEU A 25 -35.35 28.74 -4.12
N THR A 26 -36.34 29.58 -3.82
CA THR A 26 -37.58 29.32 -3.11
C THR A 26 -38.49 28.38 -3.90
N LYS A 27 -38.84 27.22 -3.34
CA LYS A 27 -39.95 26.38 -3.84
C LYS A 27 -41.19 26.61 -2.96
N LYS A 28 -42.21 27.20 -3.58
CA LYS A 28 -43.58 27.29 -3.08
C LYS A 28 -44.26 25.93 -3.23
N ILE A 29 -44.99 25.54 -2.20
CA ILE A 29 -45.63 24.23 -2.01
C ILE A 29 -46.82 24.07 -2.96
N HIS A 30 -46.95 22.89 -3.57
CA HIS A 30 -48.25 22.31 -3.88
C HIS A 30 -48.23 20.82 -3.53
N ASN A 31 -49.03 20.45 -2.53
CA ASN A 31 -49.36 19.07 -2.19
C ASN A 31 -50.20 18.47 -3.32
N PHE A 32 -49.74 17.36 -3.89
CA PHE A 32 -50.60 16.38 -4.52
C PHE A 32 -50.22 15.00 -3.98
N GLY A 33 -51.16 14.39 -3.26
CA GLY A 33 -51.01 13.04 -2.75
C GLY A 33 -51.10 12.02 -3.88
N ILE A 34 -50.17 11.07 -3.88
CA ILE A 34 -50.34 9.76 -4.52
C ILE A 34 -50.09 8.72 -3.43
N LYS A 35 -51.12 7.95 -3.11
CA LYS A 35 -51.05 6.80 -2.20
C LYS A 35 -50.21 5.68 -2.84
N SER A 36 -49.41 5.03 -1.99
CA SER A 36 -49.01 3.62 -2.03
C SER A 36 -48.40 3.07 -3.32
N SER A 37 -47.09 2.76 -3.29
CA SER A 37 -46.65 1.41 -3.68
C SER A 37 -45.22 1.08 -3.22
N LYS A 38 -45.09 -0.13 -2.68
CA LYS A 38 -43.91 -1.02 -2.65
C LYS A 38 -42.71 -0.61 -1.77
N SER A 39 -42.64 -1.31 -0.62
CA SER A 39 -41.44 -1.79 0.08
C SER A 39 -40.11 -1.19 -0.38
N ALA A 40 -39.72 -0.07 0.23
CA ALA A 40 -38.37 0.46 0.09
C ALA A 40 -37.40 -0.51 0.77
N ASN A 41 -36.62 -1.26 -0.03
CA ASN A 41 -35.47 -2.01 0.47
C ASN A 41 -34.57 -1.04 1.25
N LYS A 42 -34.49 -1.19 2.58
CA LYS A 42 -33.59 -0.41 3.42
C LYS A 42 -32.15 -0.78 3.05
N MET A 43 -31.45 0.16 2.41
CA MET A 43 -30.01 0.08 2.16
C MET A 43 -29.28 -0.10 3.49
N LYS A 44 -28.36 -1.08 3.57
CA LYS A 44 -27.44 -1.25 4.70
C LYS A 44 -26.08 -0.73 4.29
N GLU A 45 -25.58 0.25 5.04
CA GLU A 45 -24.24 0.80 4.86
C GLU A 45 -23.23 0.01 5.69
N ILE A 46 -22.09 -0.32 5.10
CA ILE A 46 -20.96 -0.99 5.77
C ILE A 46 -19.73 -0.11 5.58
N VAL A 47 -19.15 0.35 6.69
CA VAL A 47 -17.93 1.15 6.70
C VAL A 47 -16.78 0.28 7.22
N LYS A 48 -15.69 0.19 6.46
CA LYS A 48 -14.43 -0.42 6.89
C LYS A 48 -13.36 0.67 6.94
N SER A 49 -12.69 0.78 8.06
CA SER A 49 -11.55 1.69 8.27
C SER A 49 -10.27 0.87 8.42
N VAL A 50 -9.17 1.39 7.87
CA VAL A 50 -7.84 0.79 7.98
C VAL A 50 -6.97 1.72 8.80
N HIS A 51 -6.25 1.16 9.77
CA HIS A 51 -5.29 1.90 10.57
C HIS A 51 -3.88 1.74 9.99
N ILE A 52 -3.23 2.87 9.67
CA ILE A 52 -1.87 2.89 9.14
C ILE A 52 -1.04 3.81 10.03
N ILE A 53 0.08 3.30 10.54
CA ILE A 53 1.04 4.08 11.31
C ILE A 53 2.21 4.43 10.39
N LEU A 54 2.58 5.71 10.33
CA LEU A 54 3.84 6.15 9.72
C LEU A 54 4.88 6.28 10.83
N LYS A 55 6.04 5.64 10.65
CA LYS A 55 7.20 5.80 11.52
C LYS A 55 8.40 6.33 10.74
N GLU A 56 9.12 7.28 11.31
CA GLU A 56 10.45 7.68 10.86
C GLU A 56 11.51 6.64 11.25
N GLU A 57 12.71 6.74 10.65
CA GLU A 57 13.78 5.74 10.83
C GLU A 57 14.23 5.60 12.30
N ASN A 58 14.26 6.70 13.05
CA ASN A 58 14.61 6.74 14.48
C ASN A 58 13.53 6.16 15.40
N GLU A 59 12.32 5.94 14.91
CA GLU A 59 11.19 5.34 15.66
C GLU A 59 11.09 3.81 15.45
N LEU A 60 11.90 3.26 14.53
CA LEU A 60 11.97 1.84 14.29
C LEU A 60 12.74 1.13 15.40
N ASN A 61 12.23 0.01 15.89
CA ASN A 61 13.02 -0.86 16.78
C ASN A 61 14.10 -1.64 16.00
N GLU A 62 15.02 -2.29 16.70
CA GLU A 62 16.14 -3.02 16.09
C GLU A 62 15.69 -4.06 15.05
N LEU A 63 14.62 -4.81 15.33
CA LEU A 63 14.09 -5.82 14.42
C LEU A 63 13.47 -5.20 13.16
N GLU A 64 12.74 -4.09 13.32
CA GLU A 64 12.16 -3.33 12.20
C GLU A 64 13.28 -2.76 11.31
N GLN A 65 14.34 -2.19 11.90
CA GLN A 65 15.50 -1.67 11.18
C GLN A 65 16.24 -2.78 10.40
N GLN A 66 16.43 -3.95 11.01
CA GLN A 66 17.02 -5.11 10.34
C GLN A 66 16.19 -5.54 9.12
N LEU A 67 14.86 -5.58 9.25
CA LEU A 67 13.99 -5.99 8.16
C LEU A 67 13.93 -4.95 7.02
N VAL A 68 13.92 -3.65 7.35
CA VAL A 68 14.06 -2.56 6.37
C VAL A 68 15.39 -2.67 5.63
N THR A 69 16.49 -2.88 6.34
CA THR A 69 17.82 -3.05 5.76
C THR A 69 17.86 -4.24 4.81
N ALA A 70 17.35 -5.39 5.23
CA ALA A 70 17.29 -6.59 4.40
C ALA A 70 16.45 -6.40 3.12
N ALA A 71 15.31 -5.69 3.22
CA ALA A 71 14.48 -5.38 2.06
C ALA A 71 15.20 -4.41 1.09
N LYS A 72 15.87 -3.38 1.63
CA LYS A 72 16.68 -2.43 0.85
C LYS A 72 17.82 -3.15 0.14
N GLU A 73 18.57 -4.01 0.81
CA GLU A 73 19.65 -4.81 0.23
C GLU A 73 19.14 -5.75 -0.88
N ALA A 74 17.97 -6.36 -0.68
CA ALA A 74 17.39 -7.26 -1.66
C ALA A 74 17.11 -6.58 -3.01
N THR A 75 16.82 -5.26 -3.01
CA THR A 75 16.61 -4.48 -4.24
C THR A 75 17.84 -4.49 -5.15
N PHE A 76 19.06 -4.62 -4.61
CA PHE A 76 20.31 -4.64 -5.39
C PHE A 76 20.50 -5.92 -6.23
N ARG A 77 19.72 -6.96 -5.93
CA ARG A 77 19.73 -8.23 -6.66
C ARG A 77 18.52 -8.41 -7.60
N SER A 78 17.70 -7.36 -7.75
CA SER A 78 16.54 -7.34 -8.64
C SER A 78 16.95 -7.53 -10.10
N TYR A 79 16.23 -8.37 -10.83
CA TYR A 79 16.29 -8.43 -12.29
C TYR A 79 15.14 -7.60 -12.86
N ALA A 80 15.41 -6.32 -13.13
CA ALA A 80 14.42 -5.37 -13.67
C ALA A 80 14.95 -4.58 -14.88
N PRO A 81 15.42 -5.24 -15.96
CA PRO A 81 16.00 -4.54 -17.10
C PRO A 81 14.96 -3.75 -17.91
N TYR A 82 13.66 -4.03 -17.78
CA TYR A 82 12.62 -3.40 -18.58
C TYR A 82 12.02 -2.19 -17.85
N SER A 83 11.54 -2.35 -16.61
CA SER A 83 10.95 -1.23 -15.86
C SER A 83 11.99 -0.28 -15.26
N LYS A 84 13.22 -0.75 -15.03
CA LYS A 84 14.24 -0.04 -14.24
C LYS A 84 13.78 0.29 -12.81
N PHE A 85 12.79 -0.44 -12.31
CA PHE A 85 12.23 -0.29 -10.97
C PHE A 85 12.54 -1.52 -10.13
N CYS A 86 13.47 -1.36 -9.19
CA CYS A 86 14.00 -2.45 -8.39
C CYS A 86 13.28 -2.52 -7.04
N VAL A 87 12.55 -3.60 -6.81
CA VAL A 87 11.80 -3.85 -5.58
C VAL A 87 12.44 -5.03 -4.85
N GLY A 88 12.63 -4.87 -3.54
CA GLY A 88 13.07 -5.92 -2.63
C GLY A 88 12.05 -6.14 -1.52
N ALA A 89 11.98 -7.37 -1.04
CA ALA A 89 11.15 -7.73 0.09
C ALA A 89 11.94 -8.59 1.08
N ALA A 90 11.60 -8.46 2.37
CA ALA A 90 12.15 -9.25 3.45
C ALA A 90 11.01 -9.75 4.35
N VAL A 91 10.98 -11.05 4.60
CA VAL A 91 10.01 -11.74 5.43
C VAL A 91 10.72 -12.19 6.71
N LEU A 92 10.13 -11.87 7.87
CA LEU A 92 10.47 -12.51 9.14
C LEU A 92 9.45 -13.61 9.41
N LEU A 93 9.95 -14.82 9.62
CA LEU A 93 9.15 -15.98 10.03
C LEU A 93 9.08 -16.07 11.56
N GLU A 94 8.07 -16.78 12.08
CA GLU A 94 7.88 -16.97 13.54
C GLU A 94 9.02 -17.76 14.21
N ASN A 95 9.79 -18.53 13.45
CA ASN A 95 10.99 -19.22 13.95
C ASN A 95 12.25 -18.32 13.97
N GLY A 96 12.12 -17.02 13.63
CA GLY A 96 13.21 -16.05 13.62
C GLY A 96 14.01 -15.97 12.31
N GLU A 97 13.72 -16.82 11.32
CA GLU A 97 14.39 -16.79 10.03
C GLU A 97 13.97 -15.55 9.22
N VAL A 98 14.95 -14.90 8.58
CA VAL A 98 14.72 -13.80 7.64
C VAL A 98 14.96 -14.28 6.21
N ILE A 99 13.93 -14.19 5.37
CA ILE A 99 13.98 -14.60 3.97
C ILE A 99 13.80 -13.37 3.08
N THR A 100 14.69 -13.20 2.10
CA THR A 100 14.65 -12.06 1.18
C THR A 100 14.40 -12.50 -0.25
N GLY A 101 13.80 -11.61 -1.02
CA GLY A 101 13.58 -11.77 -2.45
C GLY A 101 13.41 -10.41 -3.12
N ASN A 102 13.28 -10.42 -4.43
CA ASN A 102 13.18 -9.21 -5.24
C ASN A 102 12.35 -9.48 -6.50
N ASN A 103 11.98 -8.43 -7.22
CA ASN A 103 11.26 -8.59 -8.47
C ASN A 103 12.17 -9.19 -9.54
N GLN A 104 11.58 -10.10 -10.31
CA GLN A 104 12.22 -10.82 -11.41
C GLN A 104 11.36 -10.64 -12.65
N GLU A 105 11.81 -9.79 -13.57
CA GLU A 105 11.09 -9.51 -14.80
C GLU A 105 11.36 -10.56 -15.88
N ASN A 106 10.51 -10.56 -16.91
CA ASN A 106 10.64 -11.39 -18.08
C ASN A 106 10.24 -10.58 -19.31
N CYS A 107 10.83 -10.85 -20.49
CA CYS A 107 10.46 -10.15 -21.72
C CYS A 107 8.99 -10.35 -22.10
N ALA A 108 8.44 -11.54 -21.84
CA ALA A 108 7.05 -11.89 -22.09
C ALA A 108 6.21 -11.57 -20.86
N TYR A 109 5.66 -10.36 -20.82
CA TYR A 109 4.72 -9.97 -19.77
C TYR A 109 3.45 -10.82 -19.93
N PRO A 110 2.91 -11.46 -18.86
CA PRO A 110 3.11 -11.21 -17.43
C PRO A 110 3.97 -12.28 -16.70
N SER A 111 4.93 -12.91 -17.36
CA SER A 111 5.68 -14.06 -16.81
C SER A 111 6.67 -13.71 -15.67
N GLY A 112 6.77 -12.43 -15.28
CA GLY A 112 7.59 -11.97 -14.17
C GLY A 112 6.87 -12.05 -12.82
N LEU A 113 7.63 -11.95 -11.73
CA LEU A 113 7.12 -11.92 -10.36
C LEU A 113 7.59 -10.68 -9.60
N CYS A 114 6.69 -10.15 -8.78
CA CYS A 114 7.00 -9.07 -7.85
C CYS A 114 7.80 -9.59 -6.66
N ALA A 115 8.52 -8.71 -5.97
CA ALA A 115 9.40 -9.07 -4.86
C ALA A 115 8.67 -9.81 -3.75
N GLU A 116 7.46 -9.37 -3.40
CA GLU A 116 6.63 -9.93 -2.35
C GLU A 116 6.26 -11.38 -2.65
N ARG A 117 5.82 -11.66 -3.89
CA ARG A 117 5.43 -13.00 -4.33
C ARG A 117 6.63 -13.93 -4.41
N THR A 118 7.75 -13.46 -4.97
CA THR A 118 9.01 -14.21 -4.98
C THR A 118 9.41 -14.61 -3.56
N THR A 119 9.37 -13.65 -2.63
CA THR A 119 9.81 -13.87 -1.24
C THR A 119 8.87 -14.80 -0.48
N LEU A 120 7.55 -14.57 -0.53
CA LEU A 120 6.56 -15.40 0.17
C LEU A 120 6.51 -16.82 -0.36
N PHE A 121 6.55 -17.02 -1.69
CA PHE A 121 6.55 -18.36 -2.25
C PHE A 121 7.83 -19.12 -1.91
N TYR A 122 8.99 -18.44 -1.91
CA TYR A 122 10.23 -19.07 -1.50
C TYR A 122 10.23 -19.42 -0.01
N ALA A 123 9.80 -18.50 0.86
CA ALA A 123 9.68 -18.74 2.30
C ALA A 123 8.73 -19.92 2.59
N ASN A 124 7.54 -19.92 2.01
CA ASN A 124 6.54 -20.99 2.19
C ASN A 124 6.96 -22.32 1.56
N SER A 125 7.83 -22.31 0.55
CA SER A 125 8.39 -23.55 -0.01
C SER A 125 9.47 -24.14 0.89
N LYS A 126 10.30 -23.29 1.52
CA LYS A 126 11.41 -23.72 2.35
C LYS A 126 10.99 -24.04 3.79
N TYR A 127 9.99 -23.31 4.31
CA TYR A 127 9.44 -23.44 5.66
C TYR A 127 7.90 -23.55 5.59
N PRO A 128 7.36 -24.69 5.10
CA PRO A 128 5.93 -24.82 4.79
C PRO A 128 4.98 -24.72 5.99
N ASP A 129 5.49 -24.96 7.21
CA ASP A 129 4.71 -25.00 8.44
C ASP A 129 5.03 -23.83 9.38
N VAL A 130 5.84 -22.86 8.93
CA VAL A 130 6.25 -21.71 9.75
C VAL A 130 5.51 -20.45 9.28
N PRO A 131 4.66 -19.84 10.13
CA PRO A 131 3.96 -18.63 9.76
C PRO A 131 4.90 -17.44 9.50
N VAL A 132 4.45 -16.56 8.61
CA VAL A 132 5.05 -15.26 8.38
C VAL A 132 4.60 -14.29 9.46
N ARG A 133 5.54 -13.64 10.14
CA ARG A 133 5.26 -12.64 11.19
C ARG A 133 5.23 -11.23 10.63
N MET A 134 6.22 -10.86 9.83
CA MET A 134 6.36 -9.52 9.24
C MET A 134 6.86 -9.60 7.79
N LEU A 135 6.40 -8.69 6.95
CA LEU A 135 6.89 -8.50 5.58
C LEU A 135 7.22 -7.02 5.36
N CYS A 136 8.47 -6.73 5.01
CA CYS A 136 8.92 -5.40 4.61
C CYS A 136 9.16 -5.33 3.10
N ILE A 137 8.78 -4.21 2.48
CA ILE A 137 8.94 -3.94 1.05
C ILE A 137 9.67 -2.61 0.89
N ALA A 138 10.68 -2.59 0.03
CA ALA A 138 11.42 -1.39 -0.35
C ALA A 138 11.57 -1.32 -1.88
N ALA A 139 11.62 -0.11 -2.43
CA ALA A 139 11.83 0.10 -3.85
C ALA A 139 12.83 1.22 -4.11
N ARG A 140 13.60 1.06 -5.18
CA ARG A 140 14.55 2.06 -5.68
C ARG A 140 14.58 2.10 -7.20
N ASP A 141 15.12 3.17 -7.75
CA ASP A 141 15.49 3.24 -9.16
C ASP A 141 16.87 2.60 -9.43
N THR A 142 17.29 2.59 -10.69
CA THR A 142 18.61 2.07 -11.08
C THR A 142 19.80 2.97 -10.70
N LYS A 143 19.57 4.20 -10.26
CA LYS A 143 20.63 5.09 -9.75
C LYS A 143 20.96 4.82 -8.29
N GLY A 144 20.08 4.10 -7.60
CA GLY A 144 20.24 3.77 -6.18
C GLY A 144 19.33 4.58 -5.26
N GLU A 145 18.49 5.44 -5.83
CA GLU A 145 17.60 6.32 -5.06
C GLU A 145 16.34 5.56 -4.64
N PHE A 146 16.08 5.50 -3.34
CA PHE A 146 14.87 4.89 -2.79
C PHE A 146 13.65 5.79 -3.00
N THR A 147 12.46 5.19 -3.09
CA THR A 147 11.21 5.94 -3.23
C THR A 147 10.95 6.82 -2.01
N ASN A 148 10.55 8.08 -2.24
CA ASN A 148 10.25 9.00 -1.15
C ASN A 148 9.08 8.52 -0.30
N SER A 149 7.91 8.35 -0.94
CA SER A 149 6.73 7.82 -0.27
C SER A 149 6.78 6.29 -0.21
N PRO A 150 6.21 5.68 0.86
CA PRO A 150 6.04 4.23 0.97
C PRO A 150 5.48 3.56 -0.28
N ILE A 151 6.18 2.54 -0.78
CA ILE A 151 5.74 1.78 -1.95
C ILE A 151 4.59 0.82 -1.59
N SER A 152 3.48 0.92 -2.31
CA SER A 152 2.32 0.03 -2.08
C SER A 152 2.42 -1.26 -2.90
N PRO A 153 2.04 -2.43 -2.32
CA PRO A 153 2.03 -3.69 -3.05
C PRO A 153 0.91 -3.72 -4.09
N CYS A 154 1.16 -4.39 -5.21
CA CYS A 154 0.15 -4.54 -6.27
C CYS A 154 -0.98 -5.50 -5.85
N GLY A 155 -2.12 -5.46 -6.54
CA GLY A 155 -3.30 -6.27 -6.18
C GLY A 155 -3.01 -7.78 -6.09
N ALA A 156 -2.20 -8.32 -7.00
CA ALA A 156 -1.82 -9.74 -6.97
C ALA A 156 -0.95 -10.08 -5.75
N CYS A 157 -0.06 -9.18 -5.32
CA CYS A 157 0.73 -9.38 -4.11
C CYS A 157 -0.16 -9.34 -2.87
N ARG A 158 -1.11 -8.39 -2.79
CA ARG A 158 -2.09 -8.32 -1.69
C ARG A 158 -2.89 -9.60 -1.54
N GLN A 159 -3.33 -10.18 -2.65
CA GLN A 159 -4.05 -11.47 -2.65
C GLN A 159 -3.18 -12.62 -2.11
N VAL A 160 -1.90 -12.68 -2.48
CA VAL A 160 -0.96 -13.70 -1.97
C VAL A 160 -0.63 -13.51 -0.49
N MET A 161 -0.48 -12.26 -0.03
CA MET A 161 -0.28 -11.97 1.39
C MET A 161 -1.51 -12.42 2.20
N LEU A 162 -2.72 -12.11 1.73
CA LEU A 162 -3.96 -12.52 2.36
C LEU A 162 -4.09 -14.04 2.45
N GLU A 163 -3.81 -14.75 1.34
CA GLU A 163 -3.81 -16.21 1.34
C GLU A 163 -2.79 -16.77 2.34
N THR A 164 -1.63 -16.13 2.48
CA THR A 164 -0.61 -16.54 3.45
C THR A 164 -1.09 -16.33 4.89
N GLU A 165 -1.74 -15.20 5.21
CA GLU A 165 -2.38 -14.98 6.51
C GLU A 165 -3.42 -16.06 6.81
N HIS A 166 -4.31 -16.33 5.86
CA HIS A 166 -5.39 -17.30 6.00
C HIS A 166 -4.84 -18.72 6.21
N ARG A 167 -3.83 -19.12 5.42
CA ARG A 167 -3.18 -20.43 5.54
C ARG A 167 -2.66 -20.70 6.95
N PHE A 168 -2.10 -19.69 7.62
CA PHE A 168 -1.51 -19.84 8.95
C PHE A 168 -2.43 -19.38 10.10
N GLY A 169 -3.58 -18.78 9.80
CA GLY A 169 -4.50 -18.24 10.80
C GLY A 169 -3.87 -17.12 11.66
N LYS A 170 -2.86 -16.42 11.14
CA LYS A 170 -2.13 -15.36 11.85
C LYS A 170 -1.97 -14.13 10.96
N PRO A 171 -2.17 -12.91 11.52
CA PRO A 171 -1.95 -11.70 10.76
C PRO A 171 -0.47 -11.50 10.45
N ILE A 172 -0.18 -11.00 9.25
CA ILE A 172 1.14 -10.58 8.80
C ILE A 172 1.20 -9.07 8.90
N LYS A 173 2.09 -8.56 9.75
CA LYS A 173 2.37 -7.13 9.80
C LYS A 173 3.17 -6.69 8.57
N ILE A 174 2.65 -5.72 7.85
CA ILE A 174 3.21 -5.23 6.59
C ILE A 174 3.92 -3.89 6.81
N MET A 175 5.16 -3.81 6.36
CA MET A 175 5.99 -2.61 6.39
C MET A 175 6.26 -2.14 4.96
N LEU A 176 5.86 -0.91 4.65
CA LEU A 176 6.06 -0.29 3.36
C LEU A 176 7.06 0.85 3.52
N TYR A 177 8.28 0.65 3.04
CA TYR A 177 9.36 1.61 3.21
C TYR A 177 9.30 2.72 2.16
N GLY A 178 9.55 3.95 2.62
CA GLY A 178 9.95 5.11 1.82
C GLY A 178 10.92 5.98 2.62
N THR A 179 11.62 6.91 1.95
CA THR A 179 12.54 7.82 2.67
C THR A 179 11.83 8.81 3.57
N ASP A 180 10.56 9.12 3.30
CA ASP A 180 9.72 9.98 4.15
C ASP A 180 9.19 9.23 5.39
N GLY A 181 9.47 7.92 5.49
CA GLY A 181 9.11 7.04 6.60
C GLY A 181 8.51 5.72 6.13
N THR A 182 8.19 4.85 7.08
CA THR A 182 7.67 3.51 6.83
C THR A 182 6.22 3.39 7.28
N TYR A 183 5.33 2.96 6.40
CA TYR A 183 3.96 2.61 6.80
C TYR A 183 3.91 1.22 7.41
N PHE A 184 3.18 1.11 8.51
CA PHE A 184 2.85 -0.13 9.18
C PHE A 184 1.36 -0.40 9.05
N VAL A 185 1.05 -1.60 8.58
CA VAL A 185 -0.31 -2.15 8.54
C VAL A 185 -0.30 -3.45 9.33
N ASP A 186 -1.26 -3.65 10.23
CA ASP A 186 -1.23 -4.76 11.16
C ASP A 186 -1.61 -6.11 10.53
N SER A 187 -2.30 -6.09 9.39
CA SER A 187 -2.70 -7.28 8.63
C SER A 187 -2.69 -7.05 7.12
N ALA A 188 -2.45 -8.10 6.32
CA ALA A 188 -2.61 -8.03 4.88
C ALA A 188 -4.08 -7.89 4.45
N SER A 189 -5.03 -8.36 5.26
CA SER A 189 -6.48 -8.16 5.06
C SER A 189 -6.89 -6.69 5.02
N ASP A 190 -6.17 -5.81 5.72
CA ASP A 190 -6.39 -4.36 5.71
C ASP A 190 -5.97 -3.71 4.38
N LEU A 191 -5.08 -4.34 3.62
CA LEU A 191 -4.68 -3.87 2.30
C LEU A 191 -5.68 -4.23 1.20
N LEU A 192 -6.61 -5.16 1.46
CA LEU A 192 -7.56 -5.66 0.47
C LEU A 192 -8.97 -5.79 1.09
N PRO A 193 -9.70 -4.67 1.28
CA PRO A 193 -11.04 -4.71 1.84
C PRO A 193 -12.00 -5.44 0.88
N VAL A 194 -12.85 -6.30 1.45
CA VAL A 194 -13.83 -7.11 0.68
C VAL A 194 -13.11 -8.06 -0.29
N ALA A 195 -12.04 -8.68 0.20
CA ALA A 195 -11.24 -9.62 -0.57
C ALA A 195 -12.01 -10.88 -0.97
N PHE A 196 -11.57 -11.46 -2.09
CA PHE A 196 -11.92 -12.82 -2.48
C PHE A 196 -11.07 -13.81 -1.68
N ASP A 197 -11.68 -14.81 -1.09
CA ASP A 197 -11.03 -15.82 -0.25
C ASP A 197 -11.64 -17.21 -0.47
N SER A 198 -11.20 -18.21 0.29
CA SER A 198 -11.72 -19.57 0.21
C SER A 198 -13.22 -19.66 0.54
N ASN A 199 -13.76 -18.77 1.39
CA ASN A 199 -15.20 -18.72 1.68
C ASN A 199 -16.02 -18.23 0.47
N SER A 200 -15.38 -17.62 -0.52
CA SER A 200 -15.99 -17.18 -1.77
C SER A 200 -16.10 -18.31 -2.81
N LEU A 201 -15.37 -19.41 -2.60
CA LEU A 201 -15.42 -20.63 -3.41
C LEU A 201 -16.50 -21.56 -2.82
N LEU A 202 -17.77 -21.26 -3.11
CA LEU A 202 -19.00 -22.05 -2.83
C LEU A 202 -18.88 -23.28 -1.91
#